data_AF-A0A2T7PQW6-F1
#
_entry.id   AF-A0A2T7PQW6-F1
#
_cell.length_a   1.000
_cell.length_b   1.000
_cell.length_c   1.000
_cell.angle_alpha   90.00
_cell.angle_beta   90.00
_cell.angle_gamma   90.00
#
_symmetry.space_group_name_H-M   'P 1'
#
loop_
_entity.id
_entity.type
_entity.pdbx_description
1 polymer ?
#
loop_
_entity_poly.entity_id
_entity_poly.type
_entity_poly.pdbx_seq_one_letter_code
_entity_poly.pdbx_strand_id
1 'polypeptide(L)'
;MAASESATIIEDLKDERVPPALYWTTEQVAEWIEELGFPHYKSCFTTNFIDGRRLMRIEASALPRIGIVDFEHIKIIAKSIRDLLRVEEPDWTRSISIPPRSDLGMYLEMKSNRGKYMDTTTFEQFLQDYPNPKWQPPLANVGLILPRIR
;
A
#
# COMPACT_ATOMS: atom_id res chain seq x y z
N MET A 1 -20.07 11.81 3.16
CA MET A 1 -18.99 11.02 2.54
C MET A 1 -17.98 10.52 3.57
N ALA A 2 -17.60 11.30 4.60
CA ALA A 2 -16.75 10.80 5.69
C ALA A 2 -17.31 9.57 6.43
N ALA A 3 -18.64 9.51 6.64
CA ALA A 3 -19.29 8.40 7.35
C ALA A 3 -19.14 7.03 6.65
N SER A 4 -19.08 6.98 5.32
CA SER A 4 -18.88 5.72 4.60
C SER A 4 -17.42 5.26 4.66
N GLU A 5 -16.47 6.19 4.60
CA GLU A 5 -15.04 5.87 4.71
C GLU A 5 -14.69 5.35 6.11
N SER A 6 -15.23 5.97 7.17
CA SER A 6 -15.04 5.48 8.54
C SER A 6 -15.61 4.08 8.75
N ALA A 7 -16.72 3.73 8.11
CA ALA A 7 -17.29 2.38 8.18
C ALA A 7 -16.40 1.35 7.49
N THR A 8 -15.90 1.66 6.29
CA THR A 8 -14.96 0.80 5.55
C THR A 8 -13.69 0.52 6.35
N ILE A 9 -13.13 1.54 7.03
CA ILE A 9 -11.96 1.37 7.89
C ILE A 9 -12.24 0.36 9.00
N ILE A 10 -13.40 0.47 9.67
CA ILE A 10 -13.77 -0.43 10.76
C ILE A 10 -13.92 -1.87 10.26
N GLU A 11 -14.49 -2.07 9.08
CA GLU A 11 -14.66 -3.40 8.48
C GLU A 11 -13.33 -4.01 8.07
N ASP A 12 -12.47 -3.25 7.41
CA ASP A 12 -11.13 -3.70 7.04
C ASP A 12 -10.27 -4.06 8.25
N LEU A 13 -10.32 -3.26 9.31
CA LEU A 13 -9.55 -3.51 10.52
C LEU A 13 -10.03 -4.75 11.30
N LYS A 14 -11.21 -5.30 10.99
CA LYS A 14 -11.63 -6.61 11.51
C LYS A 14 -10.95 -7.76 10.78
N ASP A 15 -10.56 -7.58 9.53
CA ASP A 15 -9.87 -8.61 8.76
C ASP A 15 -8.38 -8.61 9.12
N GLU A 16 -7.92 -9.69 9.73
CA GLU A 16 -6.52 -9.84 10.15
C GLU A 16 -5.54 -9.72 8.98
N ARG A 17 -5.97 -9.95 7.73
CA ARG A 17 -5.12 -9.87 6.54
C ARG A 17 -4.74 -8.44 6.18
N VAL A 18 -5.60 -7.46 6.50
CA VAL A 18 -5.38 -6.07 6.13
C VAL A 18 -4.46 -5.40 7.16
N PRO A 19 -3.29 -4.87 6.76
CA PRO A 19 -2.40 -4.20 7.68
C PRO A 19 -3.03 -2.87 8.17
N PRO A 20 -3.10 -2.62 9.49
CA PRO A 20 -3.58 -1.35 10.03
C PRO A 20 -2.79 -0.13 9.53
N ALA A 21 -1.53 -0.36 9.14
CA ALA A 21 -0.64 0.63 8.55
C ALA A 21 -1.20 1.34 7.33
N LEU A 22 -2.15 0.74 6.59
CA LEU A 22 -2.83 1.39 5.47
C LEU A 22 -3.52 2.70 5.88
N TYR A 23 -4.03 2.76 7.11
CA TYR A 23 -4.83 3.86 7.62
C TYR A 23 -4.06 4.80 8.55
N TRP A 24 -2.74 4.65 8.64
CA TRP A 24 -1.90 5.51 9.47
C TRP A 24 -1.85 6.94 8.97
N THR A 25 -1.86 7.87 9.92
CA THR A 25 -1.56 9.28 9.65
C THR A 25 -0.07 9.50 9.43
N THR A 26 0.28 10.69 8.97
CA THR A 26 1.68 11.11 8.79
C THR A 26 2.49 11.05 10.08
N GLU A 27 1.85 11.33 11.22
CA GLU A 27 2.47 11.32 12.54
C GLU A 27 2.74 9.89 13.00
N GLN A 28 1.78 8.98 12.79
CA GLN A 28 1.92 7.56 13.13
C GLN A 28 3.02 6.89 12.31
N VAL A 29 3.12 7.21 11.01
CA VAL A 29 4.23 6.73 10.17
C VAL A 29 5.57 7.25 10.68
N ALA A 30 5.62 8.50 11.13
CA ALA A 30 6.85 9.12 11.62
C ALA A 30 7.28 8.53 12.98
N GLU A 31 6.33 8.22 13.86
CA GLU A 31 6.57 7.51 15.13
C GLU A 31 7.06 6.08 14.89
N TRP A 32 6.47 5.36 13.94
CA TRP A 32 6.93 4.02 13.54
C TRP A 32 8.40 4.02 13.06
N ILE A 33 8.82 5.04 12.31
CA ILE A 33 10.23 5.18 11.86
C ILE A 33 11.17 5.43 13.04
N GLU A 34 10.71 6.14 14.06
CA GLU A 34 11.45 6.35 15.31
C GLU A 34 11.59 5.03 16.10
N GLU A 35 10.51 4.26 16.22
CA GLU A 35 10.51 2.92 16.83
C GLU A 35 11.40 1.93 16.08
N LEU A 36 11.51 2.07 14.76
CA LEU A 36 12.41 1.27 13.91
C LEU A 36 13.90 1.57 14.18
N GLY A 37 14.20 2.62 14.94
CA GLY A 37 15.57 3.03 15.29
C GLY A 37 16.13 4.15 14.42
N PHE A 38 15.28 4.85 13.65
CA PHE A 38 15.70 5.95 12.77
C PHE A 38 15.06 7.30 13.13
N PRO A 39 15.21 7.82 14.36
CA PRO A 39 14.59 9.08 14.80
C PRO A 39 14.97 10.27 13.91
N HIS A 40 16.17 10.26 13.31
CA HIS A 40 16.64 11.33 12.43
C HIS A 40 15.84 11.47 11.13
N TYR A 41 15.17 10.41 10.68
CA TYR A 41 14.35 10.44 9.47
C TYR A 41 12.89 10.84 9.75
N LYS A 42 12.49 11.02 11.01
CA LYS A 42 11.12 11.41 11.37
C LYS A 42 10.64 12.65 10.58
N SER A 43 11.48 13.68 10.53
CA SER A 43 11.19 14.93 9.81
C SER A 43 11.08 14.73 8.30
N CYS A 44 11.80 13.76 7.72
CA CYS A 44 11.71 13.43 6.31
C CYS A 44 10.30 12.92 5.96
N PHE A 45 9.73 12.04 6.79
CA PHE A 45 8.38 11.49 6.55
C PHE A 45 7.28 12.52 6.80
N THR A 46 7.38 13.33 7.86
CA THR A 46 6.38 14.37 8.16
C THR A 46 6.38 15.49 7.12
N THR A 47 7.55 15.97 6.71
CA THR A 47 7.67 17.10 5.75
C THR A 47 7.19 16.71 4.36
N ASN A 48 7.37 15.44 3.97
CA ASN A 48 6.88 14.92 2.69
C ASN A 48 5.43 14.40 2.77
N PHE A 49 4.77 14.55 3.92
CA PHE A 49 3.40 14.10 4.18
C PHE A 49 3.20 12.62 3.79
N ILE A 50 4.11 11.73 4.20
CA ILE A 50 3.99 10.30 3.91
C ILE A 50 2.98 9.67 4.90
N ASP A 51 1.78 9.39 4.41
CA ASP A 51 0.73 8.66 5.13
C ASP A 51 0.79 7.15 4.83
N GLY A 52 -0.03 6.35 5.52
CA GLY A 52 -0.10 4.90 5.32
C GLY A 52 -0.36 4.48 3.87
N ARG A 53 -1.22 5.23 3.16
CA ARG A 53 -1.51 5.01 1.74
C ARG A 53 -0.34 5.32 0.82
N ARG A 54 0.43 6.39 1.10
CA ARG A 54 1.66 6.70 0.36
C ARG A 54 2.78 5.72 0.67
N LEU A 55 2.81 5.15 1.89
CA LEU A 55 3.78 4.13 2.27
C LEU A 55 3.69 2.89 1.37
N MET A 56 2.49 2.51 0.92
CA MET A 56 2.32 1.44 -0.06
C MET A 56 2.92 1.75 -1.44
N ARG A 57 2.96 3.04 -1.84
CA ARG A 57 3.47 3.45 -3.16
C ARG A 57 4.99 3.67 -3.16
N ILE A 58 5.60 3.86 -1.99
CA ILE A 58 7.00 4.26 -1.93
C ILE A 58 7.91 3.09 -2.28
N GLU A 59 8.74 3.28 -3.31
CA GLU A 59 9.79 2.34 -3.67
C GLU A 59 11.13 2.76 -3.06
N ALA A 60 12.06 1.82 -2.93
CA ALA A 60 13.42 2.10 -2.46
C ALA A 60 14.12 3.20 -3.29
N SER A 61 13.79 3.32 -4.57
CA SER A 61 14.29 4.35 -5.49
C SER A 61 13.83 5.78 -5.14
N ALA A 62 12.71 5.91 -4.42
CA ALA A 62 12.15 7.19 -4.01
C ALA A 62 12.69 7.67 -2.65
N LEU A 63 13.26 6.79 -1.82
CA LEU A 63 13.79 7.10 -0.50
C LEU A 63 14.91 8.18 -0.51
N PRO A 64 15.83 8.21 -1.49
CA PRO A 64 16.79 9.31 -1.62
C PRO A 64 16.15 10.67 -1.83
N ARG A 65 15.01 10.75 -2.51
CA ARG A 65 14.32 12.02 -2.80
C ARG A 65 13.66 12.62 -1.57
N ILE A 66 13.28 11.80 -0.59
CA ILE A 66 12.71 12.27 0.68
C ILE A 66 13.78 12.63 1.72
N GLY A 67 15.07 12.37 1.43
CA GLY A 67 16.21 12.72 2.29
C GLY A 67 16.94 11.52 2.93
N ILE A 68 16.57 10.28 2.58
CA ILE A 68 17.24 9.07 3.08
C ILE A 68 18.27 8.62 2.04
N VAL A 69 19.52 9.05 2.23
CA VAL A 69 20.60 8.82 1.25
C VAL A 69 21.44 7.58 1.56
N ASP A 70 21.47 7.15 2.83
CA ASP A 70 22.27 6.00 3.24
C ASP A 70 21.68 4.69 2.70
N PHE A 71 22.51 3.93 1.97
CA PHE A 71 22.08 2.71 1.29
C PHE A 71 21.66 1.59 2.24
N GLU A 72 22.34 1.43 3.39
CA GLU A 72 21.98 0.40 4.36
C GLU A 72 20.66 0.78 5.07
N HIS A 73 20.45 2.06 5.36
CA HIS A 73 19.17 2.53 5.90
C HIS A 73 18.03 2.33 4.89
N ILE A 74 18.26 2.62 3.61
CA ILE A 74 17.29 2.39 2.52
C ILE A 74 16.87 0.91 2.49
N LYS A 75 17.81 -0.03 2.59
CA LYS A 75 17.50 -1.47 2.60
C LYS A 75 16.62 -1.85 3.79
N ILE A 76 17.02 -1.44 5.00
CA ILE A 76 16.31 -1.79 6.24
C ILE A 76 14.90 -1.21 6.21
N ILE A 77 14.76 0.06 5.85
CA ILE A 77 13.46 0.74 5.77
C ILE A 77 12.59 0.11 4.68
N ALA A 78 13.11 -0.11 3.47
CA ALA A 78 12.34 -0.73 2.39
C ALA A 78 11.86 -2.14 2.75
N LYS A 79 12.68 -2.94 3.44
CA LYS A 79 12.28 -4.24 3.96
C LYS A 79 11.19 -4.10 5.03
N SER A 80 11.40 -3.21 5.99
CA SER A 80 10.46 -2.98 7.09
C SER A 80 9.09 -2.50 6.60
N ILE A 81 9.05 -1.69 5.54
CA ILE A 81 7.79 -1.28 4.87
C ILE A 81 7.07 -2.50 4.29
N ARG A 82 7.79 -3.41 3.61
CA ARG A 82 7.20 -4.64 3.06
C ARG A 82 6.64 -5.55 4.15
N ASP A 83 7.40 -5.73 5.22
CA ASP A 83 7.01 -6.54 6.37
C ASP A 83 5.77 -5.93 7.06
N LEU A 84 5.74 -4.61 7.25
CA LEU A 84 4.62 -3.88 7.85
C LEU A 84 3.32 -4.02 7.03
N LEU A 85 3.42 -3.88 5.70
CA LEU A 85 2.27 -3.97 4.81
C LEU A 85 1.93 -5.42 4.40
N ARG A 86 2.72 -6.40 4.85
CA ARG A 86 2.59 -7.82 4.50
C ARG A 86 2.58 -8.05 2.99
N VAL A 87 3.37 -7.26 2.26
CA VAL A 87 3.49 -7.36 0.80
C VAL A 87 4.64 -8.31 0.47
N GLU A 88 4.40 -9.17 -0.51
CA GLU A 88 5.41 -10.11 -1.01
C GLU A 88 6.64 -9.37 -1.56
N GLU A 89 7.81 -9.99 -1.39
CA GLU A 89 9.02 -9.50 -2.06
C GLU A 89 8.91 -9.68 -3.57
N PRO A 90 9.53 -8.80 -4.37
CA PRO A 90 9.54 -8.95 -5.82
C PRO A 90 10.28 -10.23 -6.22
N ASP A 91 9.55 -11.18 -6.79
CA ASP A 91 10.09 -12.44 -7.30
C ASP A 91 10.23 -12.37 -8.83
N TRP A 92 11.47 -12.34 -9.32
CA TRP A 92 11.78 -12.32 -10.76
C TRP A 92 11.53 -13.66 -11.45
N THR A 93 11.33 -14.74 -10.70
CA THR A 93 11.01 -16.07 -11.23
C THR A 93 9.50 -16.32 -11.34
N ARG A 94 8.67 -15.37 -10.85
CA ARG A 94 7.22 -15.45 -10.91
C ARG A 94 6.74 -15.56 -12.36
N SER A 95 5.85 -16.52 -12.61
CA SER A 95 5.27 -16.71 -13.94
C SER A 95 4.46 -15.48 -14.36
N ILE A 96 4.67 -15.01 -15.60
CA ILE A 96 3.87 -13.94 -16.23
C ILE A 96 2.38 -14.29 -16.35
N SER A 97 2.01 -15.56 -16.14
CA SER A 97 0.63 -16.04 -16.20
C SER A 97 -0.15 -15.87 -14.89
N ILE A 98 0.54 -15.47 -13.81
CA ILE A 98 -0.01 -15.21 -12.47
C ILE A 98 -0.13 -13.69 -12.31
N PRO A 99 -1.13 -13.17 -11.55
CA PRO A 99 -1.20 -11.76 -11.22
C PRO A 99 0.13 -11.22 -10.66
N PRO A 100 0.48 -9.95 -10.91
CA PRO A 100 1.76 -9.37 -10.52
C PRO A 100 1.95 -9.28 -8.99
N ARG A 101 0.86 -9.22 -8.22
CA ARG A 101 0.86 -9.17 -6.75
C ARG A 101 -0.17 -10.16 -6.19
N SER A 102 -0.08 -10.46 -4.89
CA SER A 102 -1.13 -11.15 -4.14
C SER A 102 -2.41 -10.33 -4.09
N ASP A 103 -3.54 -10.95 -3.74
CA ASP A 103 -4.84 -10.28 -3.65
C ASP A 103 -4.80 -9.09 -2.68
N LEU A 104 -4.10 -9.25 -1.55
CA LEU A 104 -3.83 -8.17 -0.62
C LEU A 104 -2.98 -7.07 -1.25
N GLY A 105 -1.89 -7.42 -1.94
CA GLY A 105 -1.04 -6.43 -2.60
C GLY A 105 -1.77 -5.62 -3.67
N MET A 106 -2.66 -6.27 -4.42
CA MET A 106 -3.53 -5.60 -5.41
C MET A 106 -4.56 -4.68 -4.73
N TYR A 107 -5.15 -5.12 -3.62
CA TYR A 107 -6.05 -4.30 -2.82
C TYR A 107 -5.36 -3.06 -2.24
N LEU A 108 -4.17 -3.22 -1.67
CA LEU A 108 -3.39 -2.12 -1.10
C LEU A 108 -2.95 -1.12 -2.18
N GLU A 109 -2.58 -1.60 -3.37
CA GLU A 109 -2.28 -0.74 -4.51
C GLU A 109 -3.50 0.07 -4.95
N MET A 110 -4.67 -0.57 -5.02
CA MET A 110 -5.96 0.11 -5.19
C MET A 110 -6.09 1.25 -4.16
N LYS A 111 -6.00 0.91 -2.87
CA LYS A 111 -6.22 1.82 -1.74
C LYS A 111 -5.18 2.93 -1.61
N SER A 112 -4.02 2.78 -2.25
CA SER A 112 -3.00 3.83 -2.31
C SER A 112 -3.51 5.07 -3.06
N ASN A 113 -4.43 4.88 -4.02
CA ASN A 113 -5.08 5.96 -4.77
C ASN A 113 -6.28 6.51 -4.00
N ARG A 114 -6.60 7.80 -4.21
CA ARG A 114 -7.76 8.44 -3.60
C ARG A 114 -8.92 8.49 -4.60
N GLY A 115 -10.14 8.25 -4.14
CA GLY A 115 -11.33 8.32 -4.98
C GLY A 115 -12.51 7.63 -4.32
N LYS A 116 -13.73 8.06 -4.68
CA LYS A 116 -14.95 7.60 -4.00
C LYS A 116 -15.07 6.07 -3.92
N TYR A 117 -14.85 5.37 -5.03
CA TYR A 117 -14.87 3.90 -5.07
C TYR A 117 -13.77 3.30 -4.16
N MET A 118 -12.53 3.75 -4.36
CA MET A 118 -11.36 3.33 -3.59
C MET A 118 -11.55 3.47 -2.08
N ASP A 119 -12.10 4.60 -1.65
CA ASP A 119 -12.26 4.92 -0.24
C ASP A 119 -13.35 4.04 0.41
N THR A 120 -14.39 3.69 -0.33
CA THR A 120 -15.54 2.91 0.17
C THR A 120 -15.38 1.39 0.08
N THR A 121 -14.59 0.88 -0.87
CA THR A 121 -14.47 -0.58 -1.09
C THR A 121 -13.71 -1.23 0.06
N THR A 122 -14.28 -2.26 0.71
CA THR A 122 -13.57 -3.08 1.70
C THR A 122 -12.75 -4.17 1.04
N PHE A 123 -11.87 -4.82 1.80
CA PHE A 123 -11.11 -5.95 1.29
C PHE A 123 -12.02 -7.14 0.90
N GLU A 124 -13.05 -7.43 1.70
CA GLU A 124 -14.01 -8.49 1.36
C GLU A 124 -14.79 -8.18 0.08
N GLN A 125 -15.25 -6.94 -0.08
CA GLN A 125 -15.94 -6.50 -1.27
C GLN A 125 -15.03 -6.57 -2.50
N PHE A 126 -13.76 -6.20 -2.35
CA PHE A 126 -12.76 -6.35 -3.40
C PHE A 126 -12.60 -7.80 -3.86
N LEU A 127 -12.55 -8.76 -2.93
CA LEU A 127 -12.47 -10.19 -3.28
C LEU A 127 -13.73 -10.69 -4.00
N GLN A 128 -14.90 -10.14 -3.68
CA GLN A 128 -16.16 -10.47 -4.35
C GLN A 128 -16.27 -9.84 -5.74
N ASP A 129 -15.80 -8.61 -5.91
CA ASP A 129 -15.75 -7.91 -7.19
C ASP A 129 -14.74 -8.56 -8.15
N TYR A 130 -13.64 -9.10 -7.61
CA TYR A 130 -12.54 -9.70 -8.36
C TYR A 130 -12.24 -11.14 -7.93
N PRO A 131 -13.17 -12.09 -8.14
CA PRO A 131 -12.96 -13.49 -7.77
C PRO A 131 -11.88 -14.18 -8.62
N ASN A 132 -11.56 -13.59 -9.78
CA ASN A 132 -10.51 -14.07 -10.67
C ASN A 132 -9.59 -12.92 -11.11
N PRO A 133 -8.64 -12.51 -10.26
CA PRO A 133 -7.80 -11.33 -10.50
C PRO A 133 -6.88 -11.47 -11.72
N LYS A 134 -6.64 -12.70 -12.18
CA LYS A 134 -5.91 -12.96 -13.43
C LYS A 134 -6.63 -12.40 -14.66
N TRP A 135 -7.96 -12.48 -14.68
CA TRP A 135 -8.77 -12.10 -15.85
C TRP A 135 -9.58 -10.81 -15.62
N GLN A 136 -9.68 -10.37 -14.37
CA GLN A 136 -10.32 -9.12 -13.97
C GLN A 136 -9.41 -8.41 -12.97
N PRO A 137 -8.26 -7.85 -13.41
CA PRO A 137 -7.38 -7.18 -12.48
C PRO A 137 -8.07 -5.88 -11.99
N PRO A 138 -8.05 -5.62 -10.68
CA PRO A 138 -8.38 -4.29 -10.18
C PRO A 138 -7.36 -3.30 -10.75
N LEU A 139 -7.84 -2.14 -11.19
CA LEU A 139 -7.05 -1.13 -11.89
C LEU A 139 -5.75 -0.82 -11.14
N ALA A 140 -4.63 -1.37 -11.62
CA ALA A 140 -3.30 -1.10 -11.11
C ALA A 140 -2.51 -0.28 -12.14
N ASN A 141 -1.55 0.50 -11.66
CA ASN A 141 -0.83 1.52 -12.43
C ASN A 141 0.16 0.93 -13.46
N VAL A 142 0.11 -0.40 -13.67
CA VAL A 142 1.03 -1.17 -14.51
C VAL A 142 0.26 -1.77 -15.70
N GLY A 143 -0.20 -0.91 -16.61
CA GLY A 143 -0.56 -1.32 -17.98
C GLY A 143 -1.98 -1.88 -18.18
N LEU A 144 -2.78 -1.14 -18.94
CA LEU A 144 -4.16 -1.42 -19.35
C LEU A 144 -4.32 -2.63 -20.29
N ILE A 145 -5.41 -3.39 -20.12
CA ILE A 145 -6.40 -3.63 -21.20
C ILE A 145 -7.81 -3.48 -20.59
N LEU A 146 -8.50 -2.38 -20.91
CA LEU A 146 -9.93 -2.21 -20.61
C LEU A 146 -10.75 -2.83 -21.75
N PRO A 147 -11.73 -3.72 -21.49
CA PRO A 147 -12.92 -3.74 -22.33
C PRO A 147 -13.74 -2.49 -22.01
N ARG A 148 -14.07 -1.74 -23.06
CA ARG A 148 -14.92 -0.55 -23.03
C ARG A 148 -16.26 -0.92 -22.38
N ILE A 149 -16.56 -0.35 -21.22
CA ILE A 149 -17.89 -0.49 -20.60
C ILE A 149 -18.90 0.17 -21.55
N ARG A 150 -19.93 -0.58 -21.96
CA ARG A 150 -21.09 -0.06 -22.72
C ARG A 150 -22.04 0.67 -21.79
#